data_AF-A0A433UMG9-F1
#
_entry.id   AF-A0A433UMG9-F1
#
_cell.length_a   1.000
_cell.length_b   1.000
_cell.length_c   1.000
_cell.angle_alpha   90.00
_cell.angle_beta   90.00
_cell.angle_gamma   90.00
#
_symmetry.space_group_name_H-M   'P 1'
#
loop_
_entity.id
_entity.type
_entity.pdbx_description
1 polymer ?
#
loop_
_entity_poly.entity_id
_entity_poly.type
_entity_poly.pdbx_seq_one_letter_code
_entity_poly.pdbx_strand_id
1 'polypeptide(L)'
;MFGQTTLGSGSVSSSASRVFRYEVVGLRQNQETDKNQFNIRRSGSVFITVPYSRMNEEMQRITRLGGRIVKIEPLTSAEEN
;
A
#
# COMPACT_ATOMS: atom_id res chain seq x y z
N MET A 1 -9.62 -28.49 20.48
CA MET A 1 -8.24 -28.20 19.99
C MET A 1 -8.37 -27.30 18.76
N PHE A 2 -8.13 -25.99 18.91
CA PHE A 2 -8.13 -25.02 17.81
C PHE A 2 -6.79 -24.31 17.84
N GLY A 3 -5.91 -24.64 16.90
CA GLY A 3 -4.54 -24.12 16.91
C GLY A 3 -3.66 -24.80 15.88
N GLN A 4 -4.01 -24.67 14.59
CA GLN A 4 -3.04 -24.91 13.54
C GLN A 4 -3.36 -24.04 12.32
N THR A 5 -3.08 -22.75 12.43
CA THR A 5 -2.75 -21.94 11.25
C THR A 5 -1.31 -22.25 10.90
N THR A 6 -1.12 -23.17 9.96
CA THR A 6 0.15 -23.41 9.29
C THR A 6 0.59 -22.12 8.62
N LEU A 7 1.49 -21.38 9.27
CA LEU A 7 2.29 -20.35 8.62
C LEU A 7 3.20 -21.09 7.64
N GLY A 8 2.74 -21.23 6.40
CA GLY A 8 3.53 -21.77 5.31
C GLY A 8 4.79 -20.93 5.16
N SER A 9 5.93 -21.51 5.54
CA SER A 9 7.26 -21.08 5.14
C SER A 9 7.41 -21.33 3.63
N GLY A 10 6.64 -20.60 2.83
CA GLY A 10 6.77 -20.57 1.39
C GLY A 10 7.64 -19.37 1.05
N SER A 11 8.94 -19.60 0.92
CA SER A 11 9.86 -18.77 0.13
C SER A 11 9.59 -17.26 0.21
N VAL A 12 10.33 -16.52 1.07
CA VAL A 12 10.48 -15.07 0.89
C VAL A 12 11.21 -14.88 -0.45
N SER A 13 10.45 -14.91 -1.54
CA SER A 13 10.93 -14.65 -2.88
C SER A 13 11.59 -13.28 -2.84
N SER A 14 12.78 -13.11 -3.41
CA SER A 14 13.46 -11.80 -3.47
C SER A 14 12.58 -10.70 -4.07
N SER A 15 11.53 -11.07 -4.82
CA SER A 15 10.46 -10.19 -5.30
C SER A 15 9.48 -9.73 -4.21
N ALA A 16 9.21 -10.55 -3.18
CA ALA A 16 8.36 -10.22 -2.04
C ALA A 16 8.95 -9.13 -1.14
N SER A 17 10.28 -8.96 -1.16
CA SER A 17 10.99 -7.89 -0.44
C SER A 17 10.93 -6.53 -1.15
N ARG A 18 10.40 -6.46 -2.38
CA ARG A 18 10.30 -5.20 -3.13
C ARG A 18 9.23 -4.32 -2.52
N VAL A 19 9.57 -3.06 -2.31
CA VAL A 19 8.67 -2.06 -1.75
C VAL A 19 8.49 -0.95 -2.77
N PHE A 20 7.26 -0.47 -2.91
CA PHE A 20 6.89 0.57 -3.87
C PHE A 20 6.20 1.72 -3.14
N ARG A 21 6.43 2.94 -3.60
CA ARG A 21 5.76 4.16 -3.14
C ARG A 21 4.71 4.57 -4.15
N TYR A 22 3.49 4.68 -3.68
CA TYR A 22 2.31 5.05 -4.44
C TYR A 22 1.98 6.49 -4.14
N GLU A 23 1.90 7.33 -5.16
CA GLU A 23 1.31 8.66 -5.06
C GLU A 23 -0.17 8.57 -5.42
N VAL A 24 -1.03 8.87 -4.46
CA VAL A 24 -2.48 8.76 -4.60
C VAL A 24 -3.11 10.13 -4.37
N VAL A 25 -4.01 10.54 -5.26
CA VAL A 25 -4.79 11.78 -5.15
C VAL A 25 -6.29 11.47 -5.08
N GLY A 26 -7.07 12.44 -4.60
CA GLY A 26 -8.54 12.34 -4.66
C GLY A 26 -9.16 11.34 -3.68
N LEU A 27 -8.43 10.92 -2.64
CA LEU A 27 -9.01 10.09 -1.57
C LEU A 27 -10.21 10.81 -0.95
N ARG A 28 -11.36 10.16 -0.96
CA ARG A 28 -12.59 10.73 -0.39
C ARG A 28 -12.57 10.54 1.13
N GLN A 29 -13.02 11.56 1.85
CA GLN A 29 -13.24 11.44 3.29
C GLN A 29 -14.47 10.52 3.50
N ASN A 30 -14.20 9.32 3.97
CA ASN A 30 -15.17 8.27 4.32
C ASN A 30 -14.86 7.81 5.74
N GLN A 31 -15.76 7.04 6.38
CA GLN A 31 -15.60 6.58 7.76
C GLN A 31 -14.25 5.88 8.06
N GLU A 32 -13.66 5.18 7.08
CA GLU A 32 -12.31 4.60 7.22
C GLU A 32 -11.18 5.65 7.19
N THR A 33 -11.31 6.68 6.35
CA THR A 33 -10.36 7.79 6.25
C THR A 33 -10.49 8.75 7.42
N ASP A 34 -11.69 8.86 8.00
CA ASP A 34 -12.01 9.69 9.17
C ASP A 34 -11.32 9.20 10.45
N LYS A 35 -10.99 7.90 10.52
CA LYS A 35 -10.15 7.34 11.58
C LYS A 35 -8.71 7.87 11.55
N ASN A 36 -8.25 8.39 10.42
CA ASN A 36 -6.97 9.09 10.39
C ASN A 36 -7.19 10.45 11.06
N GLN A 37 -6.47 10.70 12.16
CA GLN A 37 -6.53 11.95 12.94
C GLN A 37 -6.15 13.24 12.16
N PHE A 38 -5.99 13.15 10.84
CA PHE A 38 -5.60 14.25 9.96
C PHE A 38 -6.60 14.37 8.81
N ASN A 39 -7.13 15.58 8.62
CA ASN A 39 -7.97 15.89 7.47
C ASN A 39 -7.17 15.71 6.17
N ILE A 40 -7.62 14.81 5.30
CA ILE A 40 -7.08 14.71 3.94
C ILE A 40 -7.45 15.99 3.21
N ARG A 41 -6.44 16.82 2.91
CA ARG A 41 -6.62 18.04 2.13
C ARG A 41 -7.12 17.66 0.73
N ARG A 42 -8.19 18.31 0.27
CA ARG A 42 -8.84 18.08 -1.04
C ARG A 42 -7.88 18.11 -2.24
N SER A 43 -6.70 18.73 -2.09
CA SER A 43 -5.70 18.90 -3.15
C SER A 43 -4.35 18.25 -2.85
N GLY A 44 -4.22 17.47 -1.77
CA GLY A 44 -2.94 16.86 -1.37
C GLY A 44 -2.73 15.47 -1.96
N SER A 45 -1.53 15.22 -2.50
CA SER A 45 -1.06 13.86 -2.79
C SER A 45 -0.74 13.11 -1.50
N VAL A 46 -1.19 11.86 -1.38
CA VAL A 46 -0.88 10.95 -0.29
C VAL A 46 0.11 9.92 -0.79
N PHE A 47 1.21 9.76 -0.05
CA PHE A 47 2.24 8.77 -0.36
C PHE A 47 2.02 7.52 0.50
N ILE A 48 1.83 6.37 -0.15
CA ILE A 48 1.60 5.08 0.51
C ILE A 48 2.73 4.13 0.15
N THR A 49 3.37 3.56 1.16
CA THR A 49 4.43 2.57 0.97
C THR A 49 3.81 1.18 0.98
N VAL A 50 3.90 0.46 -0.14
CA VAL A 50 3.24 -0.82 -0.39
C VAL A 50 4.28 -1.90 -0.68
N PRO A 51 4.32 -2.99 0.11
CA PRO A 51 5.10 -4.17 -0.22
C PRO A 51 4.52 -4.90 -1.43
N TYR A 52 5.36 -5.48 -2.28
CA TYR A 52 4.92 -6.24 -3.46
C TYR A 52 3.91 -7.33 -3.12
N SER A 53 4.07 -8.01 -1.98
CA SER A 53 3.14 -9.04 -1.51
C SER A 53 1.70 -8.54 -1.29
N ARG A 54 1.49 -7.25 -1.02
CA ARG A 54 0.18 -6.65 -0.75
C ARG A 54 -0.27 -5.67 -1.83
N MET A 55 0.42 -5.67 -2.98
CA MET A 55 0.18 -4.72 -4.05
C MET A 55 -1.27 -4.75 -4.55
N ASN A 56 -1.81 -5.96 -4.76
CA ASN A 56 -3.19 -6.14 -5.20
C ASN A 56 -4.22 -5.66 -4.16
N GLU A 57 -3.99 -5.97 -2.89
CA GLU A 57 -4.89 -5.58 -1.79
C GLU A 57 -4.93 -4.04 -1.64
N GLU A 58 -3.76 -3.39 -1.66
CA GLU A 58 -3.67 -1.94 -1.55
C GLU A 58 -4.23 -1.22 -2.77
N MET A 59 -4.02 -1.74 -3.99
CA MET A 59 -4.67 -1.19 -5.19
C MET A 59 -6.18 -1.22 -5.07
N GLN A 60 -6.77 -2.36 -4.67
CA GLN A 60 -8.22 -2.46 -4.48
C GLN A 60 -8.71 -1.52 -3.37
N ARG A 61 -7.96 -1.42 -2.26
CA ARG A 61 -8.26 -0.51 -1.16
C ARG A 61 -8.30 0.95 -1.62
N ILE A 62 -7.28 1.39 -2.36
CA ILE A 62 -7.20 2.74 -2.93
C ILE A 62 -8.43 3.02 -3.81
N THR A 63 -8.81 2.07 -4.67
CA THR A 63 -10.00 2.21 -5.52
C THR A 63 -11.29 2.31 -4.69
N ARG A 64 -11.46 1.51 -3.62
CA ARG A 64 -12.64 1.59 -2.73
C ARG A 64 -12.71 2.93 -2.00
N LEU A 65 -11.57 3.52 -1.66
CA LEU A 65 -11.48 4.85 -1.06
C LEU A 65 -11.68 5.99 -2.07
N GLY A 66 -11.89 5.67 -3.36
CA GLY A 66 -12.04 6.64 -4.44
C GLY A 66 -10.73 7.33 -4.83
N GLY A 67 -9.58 6.82 -4.37
CA GLY A 67 -8.28 7.37 -4.70
C GLY A 67 -7.85 7.01 -6.12
N ARG A 68 -7.15 7.94 -6.77
CA ARG A 68 -6.50 7.75 -8.06
C ARG A 68 -5.00 7.69 -7.86
N ILE A 69 -4.37 6.65 -8.39
CA ILE A 69 -2.90 6.52 -8.38
C ILE A 69 -2.34 7.39 -9.51
N VAL A 70 -1.44 8.30 -9.18
CA VAL A 70 -0.75 9.20 -10.11
C VAL A 70 0.62 8.65 -10.48
N LYS A 71 1.35 8.09 -9.50
CA LYS A 71 2.72 7.61 -9.68
C LYS A 71 2.98 6.38 -8.83
N ILE A 72 3.79 5.46 -9.33
CA ILE A 72 4.30 4.29 -8.59
C ILE A 72 5.81 4.25 -8.80
N GLU A 73 6.57 4.28 -7.70
CA GLU A 73 8.03 4.27 -7.73
C GLU A 73 8.57 3.11 -6.88
N PRO A 74 9.54 2.32 -7.34
CA PRO A 74 10.23 1.37 -6.47
C PRO A 74 11.06 2.10 -5.41
N LEU A 75 10.95 1.69 -4.15
CA LEU A 75 11.80 2.17 -3.05
C LEU A 75 13.08 1.34 -2.89
N THR A 76 13.08 0.12 -3.42
CA THR A 76 14.28 -0.72 -3.50
C THR A 76 15.04 -0.39 -4.78
N SER A 77 15.71 0.76 -4.79
CA SER A 77 16.93 0.95 -5.56
C SER A 77 18.08 0.84 -4.56
N ALA A 78 18.44 -0.40 -4.18
CA ALA A 78 19.79 -0.67 -3.73
C ALA A 78 20.62 -0.76 -5.01
N GLU A 79 21.14 0.38 -5.47
CA GLU A 79 22.57 0.68 -5.41
C GLU A 79 23.34 -0.12 -6.47
N GLU A 80 23.33 0.38 -7.71
CA GLU A 80 24.45 0.12 -8.62
C GLU A 80 25.62 0.97 -8.12
N ASN A 81 26.59 0.34 -7.44
CA ASN A 81 27.94 0.87 -7.26
C ASN A 81 28.89 0.06 -8.15
#